data_AF-A0A4C1VKS1-F1
#
_entry.id   AF-A0A4C1VKS1-F1
#
_cell.length_a   1.000
_cell.length_b   1.000
_cell.length_c   1.000
_cell.angle_alpha   90.00
_cell.angle_beta   90.00
_cell.angle_gamma   90.00
#
_symmetry.space_group_name_H-M   'P 1'
#
loop_
_entity.id
_entity.type
_entity.pdbx_description
1 polymer ?
#
loop_
_entity_poly.entity_id
_entity_poly.type
_entity_poly.pdbx_seq_one_letter_code
_entity_poly.pdbx_strand_id
1 'polypeptide(L)'
;MRYVCSKLGTDKILLGGKINAWSVWWGSEHDDARGVDRLRCDFFDAEGLHILNEGNTSTVEVYRGNRIFRSMVDVTACSFALLDRTE
;
A
#
# COMPACT_ATOMS: atom_id res chain seq x y z
N MET A 1 -4.76 6.15 -18.95
CA MET A 1 -3.59 5.36 -19.39
C MET A 1 -2.78 5.07 -18.14
N ARG A 2 -2.49 3.80 -17.82
CA ARG A 2 -1.67 3.43 -16.64
C ARG A 2 -0.22 3.79 -16.95
N TYR A 3 0.26 4.90 -16.39
CA TYR A 3 1.57 5.47 -16.74
C TYR A 3 2.69 4.48 -16.41
N VAL A 4 2.58 3.78 -15.28
CA VAL A 4 3.58 2.82 -14.82
C VAL A 4 3.65 1.62 -15.76
N CYS A 5 2.51 1.03 -16.14
CA CYS A 5 2.48 -0.09 -17.09
C CYS A 5 3.09 0.31 -18.45
N SER A 6 2.75 1.50 -18.95
CA SER A 6 3.29 2.00 -20.21
C SER A 6 4.79 2.22 -20.16
N LYS A 7 5.30 2.75 -19.05
CA LYS A 7 6.73 3.07 -18.89
C LYS A 7 7.59 1.82 -18.72
N LEU A 8 7.07 0.82 -18.01
CA LEU A 8 7.76 -0.45 -17.78
C LEU A 8 7.54 -1.46 -18.92
N GLY A 9 6.60 -1.20 -19.84
CA GLY A 9 6.30 -2.10 -20.96
C GLY A 9 5.67 -3.42 -20.52
N THR A 10 5.05 -3.46 -19.34
CA THR A 10 4.42 -4.65 -18.78
C THR A 10 3.17 -4.28 -17.99
N ASP A 11 2.17 -5.13 -18.03
CA ASP A 11 0.97 -5.05 -17.21
C ASP A 11 1.06 -5.89 -15.92
N LYS A 12 2.17 -6.60 -15.70
CA LYS A 12 2.44 -7.42 -14.51
C LYS A 12 3.37 -6.67 -13.56
N ILE A 13 2.79 -5.99 -12.58
CA ILE A 13 3.50 -5.11 -11.66
C ILE A 13 3.22 -5.57 -10.24
N LEU A 14 4.28 -5.75 -9.45
CA LEU A 14 4.21 -5.88 -8.01
C LEU A 14 5.00 -4.73 -7.40
N LEU A 15 4.36 -3.97 -6.52
CA LEU A 15 4.97 -2.89 -5.77
C LEU A 15 4.93 -3.28 -4.29
N GLY A 16 6.07 -3.18 -3.62
CA GLY A 16 6.19 -3.40 -2.18
C GLY A 16 7.12 -2.37 -1.58
N GLY A 17 6.70 -1.71 -0.51
CA GLY A 17 7.58 -0.78 0.18
C GLY A 17 6.95 0.02 1.31
N LYS A 18 7.83 0.73 2.01
CA LYS A 18 7.48 1.65 3.10
C LYS A 18 7.00 2.98 2.56
N ILE A 19 5.70 3.21 2.62
CA ILE A 19 5.05 4.43 2.13
C ILE A 19 4.97 5.53 3.19
N ASN A 20 5.17 5.18 4.46
CA ASN A 20 5.05 6.08 5.61
C ASN A 20 3.68 6.75 5.77
N ALA A 21 2.62 6.32 5.08
CA ALA A 21 1.28 6.92 5.15
C ALA A 21 0.27 5.96 5.79
N TRP A 22 -0.82 6.51 6.32
CA TRP A 22 -1.83 5.74 7.04
C TRP A 22 -3.13 5.69 6.26
N SER A 23 -3.64 4.47 6.10
CA SER A 23 -4.96 4.23 5.53
C SER A 23 -5.54 2.93 6.05
N VAL A 24 -6.83 2.95 6.34
CA VAL A 24 -7.58 1.75 6.74
C VAL A 24 -7.57 0.68 5.65
N TRP A 25 -7.33 1.07 4.39
CA TRP A 25 -7.27 0.18 3.23
C TRP A 25 -6.08 -0.80 3.23
N TRP A 26 -5.03 -0.51 4.00
CA TRP A 26 -3.90 -1.43 4.21
C TRP A 26 -3.69 -1.75 5.70
N GLY A 27 -4.77 -1.68 6.48
CA GLY A 27 -4.81 -2.12 7.87
C GLY A 27 -4.47 -1.05 8.91
N SER A 28 -4.12 0.19 8.53
CA SER A 28 -3.84 1.25 9.51
C SER A 28 -5.04 1.53 10.41
N GLU A 29 -4.79 1.97 11.65
CA GLU A 29 -5.87 2.30 12.60
C GLU A 29 -6.73 3.49 12.15
N HIS A 30 -6.17 4.39 11.34
CA HIS A 30 -6.84 5.58 10.83
C HIS A 30 -6.25 6.01 9.48
N ASP A 31 -6.90 6.98 8.87
CA ASP A 31 -6.50 7.59 7.61
C ASP A 31 -5.71 8.88 7.87
N ASP A 32 -4.72 9.15 7.01
CA ASP A 32 -4.10 10.47 6.86
C ASP A 32 -4.21 10.97 5.40
N ALA A 33 -3.97 12.26 5.18
CA ALA A 33 -4.06 12.87 3.86
C ALA A 33 -3.07 12.27 2.84
N ARG A 34 -1.97 11.67 3.31
CA ARG A 34 -1.01 11.00 2.43
C ARG A 34 -1.54 9.65 1.97
N GLY A 35 -2.24 8.93 2.84
CA GLY A 35 -2.78 7.62 2.56
C GLY A 35 -4.00 7.72 1.65
N VAL A 36 -4.96 8.58 1.99
CA VAL A 36 -6.23 8.67 1.24
C VAL A 36 -6.06 9.43 -0.07
N ASP A 37 -5.60 10.68 -0.02
CA ASP A 37 -5.61 11.52 -1.22
C ASP A 37 -4.51 11.11 -2.18
N ARG A 38 -3.26 11.03 -1.70
CA ARG A 38 -2.10 10.89 -2.58
C ARG A 38 -1.79 9.47 -3.02
N LEU A 39 -1.92 8.49 -2.12
CA LEU A 39 -1.55 7.10 -2.43
C LEU A 39 -2.72 6.29 -2.93
N ARG A 40 -3.87 6.36 -2.26
CA ARG A 40 -5.06 5.62 -2.68
C ARG A 40 -5.69 6.21 -3.94
N CYS A 41 -6.25 7.43 -3.82
CA CYS A 41 -7.02 8.04 -4.92
C CYS A 41 -6.13 8.41 -6.11
N ASP A 42 -5.03 9.16 -5.88
CA ASP A 42 -4.24 9.72 -6.98
C ASP A 42 -3.29 8.72 -7.65
N PHE A 43 -2.89 7.64 -6.96
CA PHE A 43 -1.89 6.70 -7.47
C PHE A 43 -2.44 5.28 -7.67
N PHE A 44 -2.89 4.59 -6.61
CA PHE A 44 -3.34 3.20 -6.73
C PHE A 44 -4.58 3.07 -7.62
N ASP A 45 -5.60 3.91 -7.42
CA ASP A 45 -6.81 3.88 -8.24
C ASP A 45 -6.51 4.31 -9.69
N ALA A 46 -5.70 5.35 -9.88
CA ALA A 46 -5.32 5.86 -11.20
C ALA A 46 -4.49 4.85 -12.03
N GLU A 47 -3.59 4.13 -11.38
CA GLU A 47 -2.77 3.08 -12.00
C GLU A 47 -3.46 1.70 -12.02
N GLY A 48 -4.63 1.56 -11.38
CA GLY A 48 -5.36 0.30 -11.28
C GLY A 48 -4.57 -0.79 -10.56
N LEU A 49 -3.96 -0.41 -9.43
CA LEU A 49 -3.23 -1.28 -8.53
C LEU A 49 -4.13 -1.70 -7.36
N HIS A 50 -4.09 -2.99 -7.03
CA HIS A 50 -4.85 -3.62 -5.96
C HIS A 50 -3.95 -3.82 -4.76
N ILE A 51 -4.39 -3.33 -3.60
CA ILE A 51 -3.68 -3.53 -2.33
C ILE A 51 -3.85 -4.99 -1.90
N LEU A 52 -2.74 -5.64 -1.53
CA LEU A 52 -2.66 -7.03 -1.09
C LEU A 52 -2.49 -7.17 0.43
N ASN A 53 -2.43 -6.05 1.16
CA ASN A 53 -2.33 -6.09 2.62
C ASN A 53 -3.59 -6.71 3.23
N GLU A 54 -3.41 -7.67 4.13
CA GLU A 54 -4.48 -8.28 4.89
C GLU A 54 -4.24 -8.18 6.40
N GLY A 55 -5.33 -8.13 7.16
CA GLY A 55 -5.30 -8.04 8.61
C GLY A 55 -4.79 -6.69 9.13
N ASN A 56 -4.35 -6.70 10.39
CA ASN A 56 -3.94 -5.50 11.14
C ASN A 56 -2.64 -5.71 11.94
N THR A 57 -1.82 -6.67 11.51
CA THR A 57 -0.50 -6.89 12.11
C THR A 57 0.40 -5.69 11.79
N SER A 58 0.98 -5.09 12.83
CA SER A 58 1.86 -3.94 12.66
C SER A 58 3.09 -4.29 11.82
N THR A 59 3.34 -3.52 10.77
CA THR A 59 4.52 -3.67 9.91
C THR A 59 5.75 -2.99 10.52
N VAL A 60 5.54 -2.03 11.42
CA VAL A 60 6.57 -1.36 12.19
C VAL A 60 6.20 -1.37 13.67
N GLU A 61 7.12 -1.82 14.51
CA GLU A 61 7.06 -1.69 15.97
C GLU A 61 8.31 -0.97 16.48
N VAL A 62 8.11 0.04 17.34
CA VAL A 62 9.21 0.80 17.95
C VAL A 62 9.00 0.92 19.45
N TYR A 63 10.02 0.57 20.23
CA TYR A 63 10.02 0.77 21.68
C TYR A 63 10.71 2.10 22.03
N ARG A 64 9.97 3.03 22.65
CA ARG A 64 10.47 4.36 23.04
C ARG A 64 9.89 4.78 24.38
N GLY A 65 10.75 5.14 25.33
CA GLY A 65 10.32 5.69 26.62
C GLY A 65 9.39 4.77 27.42
N ASN A 66 9.70 3.47 27.45
CA ASN A 66 8.90 2.43 28.09
C ASN A 66 7.49 2.23 27.48
N ARG A 67 7.30 2.63 26.23
CA ARG A 67 6.06 2.41 25.46
C ARG A 67 6.37 1.79 24.10
N ILE A 68 5.48 0.93 23.63
CA ILE A 68 5.52 0.36 22.27
C ILE A 68 4.65 1.22 21.37
N PHE A 69 5.18 1.61 20.22
CA PHE A 69 4.47 2.29 19.15
C PHE A 69 4.36 1.33 17.97
N ARG A 70 3.17 1.23 17.41
CA ARG A 70 2.86 0.35 16.28
C ARG A 70 2.33 1.17 15.13
N SER A 71 2.67 0.78 13.90
CA SER A 71 2.07 1.36 12.71
C SER A 71 2.07 0.37 11.55
N MET A 72 1.15 0.58 10.63
CA MET A 72 1.05 -0.15 9.36
C MET A 72 1.30 0.84 8.24
N VAL A 73 2.54 0.86 7.76
CA VAL A 73 3.00 1.87 6.78
C VAL A 73 3.79 1.24 5.65
N ASP A 74 3.80 -0.09 5.58
CA ASP A 74 4.33 -0.86 4.47
C ASP A 74 3.15 -1.40 3.67
N VAL A 75 3.19 -1.19 2.35
CA VAL A 75 2.12 -1.59 1.44
C VAL A 75 2.69 -2.48 0.35
N THR A 76 1.95 -3.54 0.08
CA THR A 76 2.13 -4.40 -1.10
C THR A 76 0.90 -4.21 -1.98
N ALA A 77 1.12 -3.92 -3.26
CA ALA A 77 0.05 -3.79 -4.24
C ALA A 77 0.46 -4.41 -5.58
N CYS A 78 -0.49 -4.96 -6.33
CA CYS A 78 -0.24 -5.54 -7.64
C CYS A 78 -1.17 -5.00 -8.71
N SER A 79 -0.76 -5.09 -9.96
CA SER A 79 -1.67 -4.88 -11.07
C SER A 79 -2.70 -6.00 -11.15
N PHE A 80 -3.87 -5.71 -11.73
CA PHE A 80 -4.94 -6.68 -11.93
C PHE A 80 -4.47 -7.99 -12.59
N ALA A 81 -3.52 -7.93 -13.53
CA ALA A 81 -2.99 -9.11 -14.23
C ALA A 81 -2.27 -10.13 -13.31
N LEU A 82 -1.93 -9.73 -12.08
CA LEU A 82 -1.29 -10.59 -11.08
C LEU A 82 -2.22 -11.01 -9.93
N LEU A 83 -3.45 -10.48 -9.86
CA LEU A 83 -4.33 -10.69 -8.72
C LEU A 83 -4.66 -12.18 -8.51
N ASP A 84 -5.02 -12.89 -9.58
CA ASP A 84 -5.31 -14.35 -9.57
C ASP A 84 -4.08 -15.23 -9.27
N ARG A 85 -2.89 -14.63 -9.12
CA ARG A 85 -1.65 -15.34 -8.76
C ARG A 85 -1.19 -15.05 -7.33
N THR A 86 -1.86 -14.13 -6.65
CA THR A 86 -1.49 -13.66 -5.32
C THR A 86 -2.52 -13.99 -4.24
N GLU A 87 -3.71 -14.48 -4.64
CA GLU A 87 -4.65 -15.21 -3.77
C GLU A 87 -4.19 -16.66 -3.56
#